data_AF-A0A929XBK3-F1
#
_entry.id   AF-A0A929XBK3-F1
#
_cell.length_a   1.000
_cell.length_b   1.000
_cell.length_c   1.000
_cell.angle_alpha   90.00
_cell.angle_beta   90.00
_cell.angle_gamma   90.00
#
_symmetry.space_group_name_H-M   'P 1'
#
loop_
_entity.id
_entity.type
_entity.pdbx_description
1 polymer ?
#
loop_
_entity_poly.entity_id
_entity_poly.type
_entity_poly.pdbx_seq_one_letter_code
_entity_poly.pdbx_strand_id
1 'polypeptide(L)'
;MSEHKFDRKSEYEFSIGLRATHWIRFFAITFLVVSGYYISYVFVSPEITSEPTNFMNAKWRMAHQIAGFILIACFIFKLYLFIFDKHSRKEVVSIVDFFSPKVWIAQIKYYLFLGPHPHLKGVYNPLQFASYFFFYL
;
A
#
# COMPACT_ATOMS: atom_id res chain seq x y z
N MET A 1 11.09 -42.70 -12.44
CA MET A 1 10.28 -41.53 -12.06
C MET A 1 11.10 -40.73 -11.05
N SER A 2 11.80 -39.67 -11.48
CA SER A 2 12.66 -38.88 -10.59
C SER A 2 11.79 -37.99 -9.69
N GLU A 3 11.86 -38.19 -8.37
CA GLU A 3 11.26 -37.30 -7.39
C GLU A 3 11.92 -35.92 -7.47
N HIS A 4 11.29 -34.98 -8.16
CA HIS A 4 11.65 -33.56 -8.08
C HIS A 4 11.22 -33.02 -6.71
N LYS A 5 12.10 -33.18 -5.71
CA LYS A 5 11.99 -32.51 -4.42
C LYS A 5 12.16 -31.00 -4.67
N PHE A 6 11.05 -30.26 -4.73
CA PHE A 6 11.10 -28.81 -4.80
C PHE A 6 11.76 -28.28 -3.52
N ASP A 7 13.06 -27.97 -3.58
CA ASP A 7 13.81 -27.31 -2.50
C ASP A 7 13.40 -25.83 -2.44
N ARG A 8 12.15 -25.58 -2.04
CA ARG A 8 11.63 -24.23 -1.81
C ARG A 8 11.94 -23.84 -0.38
N LYS A 9 12.97 -23.03 -0.19
CA LYS A 9 13.26 -22.37 1.10
C LYS A 9 12.36 -21.15 1.26
N SER A 10 11.56 -21.13 2.31
CA SER A 10 10.79 -19.94 2.68
C SER A 10 11.71 -18.92 3.34
N GLU A 11 11.83 -17.73 2.78
CA GLU A 11 12.55 -16.62 3.42
C GLU A 11 11.58 -15.70 4.16
N TYR A 12 11.99 -15.24 5.35
CA TYR A 12 11.22 -14.28 6.12
C TYR A 12 11.44 -12.86 5.57
N GLU A 13 10.60 -12.45 4.63
CA GLU A 13 10.72 -11.17 3.95
C GLU A 13 10.07 -10.00 4.69
N PHE A 14 9.01 -10.23 5.48
CA PHE A 14 8.26 -9.15 6.13
C PHE A 14 7.98 -9.43 7.60
N SER A 15 8.39 -8.47 8.45
CA SER A 15 8.11 -8.51 9.87
C SER A 15 6.60 -8.54 10.13
N ILE A 16 6.19 -9.12 11.28
CA ILE A 16 4.78 -9.19 11.64
C ILE A 16 4.14 -7.80 11.77
N GLY A 17 4.89 -6.81 12.27
CA GLY A 17 4.45 -5.41 12.34
C GLY A 17 4.21 -4.79 10.96
N LEU A 18 5.07 -5.10 9.98
CA LEU A 18 4.89 -4.62 8.61
C LEU A 18 3.67 -5.26 7.94
N ARG A 19 3.41 -6.55 8.22
CA ARG A 19 2.19 -7.24 7.75
C ARG A 19 0.92 -6.73 8.41
N ALA A 20 0.94 -6.51 9.72
CA ALA A 20 -0.21 -5.95 10.44
C ALA A 20 -0.56 -4.55 9.93
N THR A 21 0.43 -3.66 9.82
CA THR A 21 0.21 -2.31 9.30
C THR A 21 -0.13 -2.29 7.81
N HIS A 22 0.24 -3.30 7.03
CA HIS A 22 -0.25 -3.46 5.66
C HIS A 22 -1.77 -3.68 5.63
N TRP A 23 -2.29 -4.62 6.42
CA TRP A 23 -3.74 -4.90 6.47
C TRP A 23 -4.54 -3.73 7.07
N ILE A 24 -4.02 -3.05 8.09
CA ILE A 24 -4.67 -1.85 8.64
C ILE A 24 -4.82 -0.78 7.56
N ARG A 25 -3.76 -0.52 6.77
CA ARG A 25 -3.80 0.43 5.66
C ARG A 25 -4.82 0.01 4.60
N PHE A 26 -4.86 -1.27 4.23
CA PHE A 26 -5.85 -1.78 3.29
C PHE A 26 -7.28 -1.43 3.72
N PHE A 27 -7.67 -1.79 4.95
CA PHE A 27 -9.01 -1.49 5.46
C PHE A 27 -9.27 0.01 5.60
N ALA A 28 -8.28 0.78 6.07
CA ALA A 28 -8.40 2.24 6.20
C ALA A 28 -8.63 2.92 4.84
N ILE A 29 -7.85 2.56 3.81
CA ILE A 29 -7.99 3.10 2.45
C ILE A 29 -9.35 2.73 1.87
N THR A 30 -9.76 1.47 1.97
CA THR A 30 -11.08 1.04 1.48
C THR A 30 -12.20 1.85 2.13
N PHE A 31 -12.13 2.03 3.46
CA PHE A 31 -13.12 2.84 4.17
C PHE A 31 -13.07 4.32 3.75
N LEU A 32 -11.88 4.90 3.61
CA LEU A 32 -11.69 6.30 3.18
C LEU A 32 -12.23 6.55 1.78
N VAL A 33 -12.06 5.61 0.84
CA VAL A 33 -12.64 5.69 -0.50
C VAL A 33 -14.16 5.70 -0.42
N VAL A 34 -14.77 4.77 0.31
CA VAL A 34 -16.24 4.68 0.44
C VAL A 34 -16.81 5.91 1.14
N SER A 35 -16.25 6.29 2.28
CA SER A 35 -16.72 7.43 3.07
C SER A 35 -16.43 8.76 2.38
N GLY A 36 -15.30 8.89 1.68
CA GLY A 36 -14.97 10.08 0.87
C GLY A 36 -15.93 10.25 -0.30
N TYR A 37 -16.28 9.14 -0.98
CA TYR A 37 -17.31 9.14 -2.01
C TYR A 37 -18.69 9.54 -1.46
N TYR A 38 -19.06 9.05 -0.26
CA TYR A 38 -20.30 9.47 0.40
C TYR A 38 -20.32 10.97 0.74
N ILE A 39 -19.18 11.51 1.19
CA ILE A 39 -19.06 12.94 1.54
C ILE A 39 -19.17 13.82 0.30
N SER A 40 -18.59 13.41 -0.84
CA SER A 40 -18.67 14.16 -2.10
C SER A 40 -20.03 14.00 -2.80
N TYR A 41 -20.60 12.80 -2.72
CA TYR A 41 -21.88 12.45 -3.31
C TYR A 41 -22.71 11.62 -2.32
N VAL A 42 -23.76 12.24 -1.78
CA VAL A 42 -24.63 11.61 -0.77
C VAL A 42 -25.52 10.55 -1.41
N PHE A 43 -25.03 9.31 -1.47
CA PHE A 43 -25.75 8.17 -2.05
C PHE A 43 -26.65 7.42 -1.05
N VAL A 44 -26.60 7.78 0.24
CA VAL A 44 -27.55 7.29 1.27
C VAL A 44 -28.08 8.49 2.04
N SER A 45 -29.39 8.56 2.26
CA SER A 45 -30.05 9.61 3.04
C SER A 45 -30.66 9.04 4.32
N PRO A 46 -30.64 9.78 5.44
CA PRO A 46 -31.28 9.32 6.67
C PRO A 46 -32.81 9.34 6.51
N GLU A 47 -33.51 8.55 7.32
CA GLU A 47 -34.97 8.63 7.43
C GLU A 47 -35.39 10.00 7.95
N ILE A 48 -36.56 10.48 7.49
CA ILE A 48 -37.09 11.77 7.91
C ILE A 48 -37.66 11.63 9.33
N THR A 49 -37.18 12.44 10.27
CA THR A 49 -37.63 12.49 11.66
C THR A 49 -38.24 13.85 11.99
N SER A 50 -39.17 13.90 12.95
CA SER A 50 -39.76 15.14 13.45
C SER A 50 -38.77 15.99 14.25
N GLU A 51 -37.82 15.35 14.93
CA GLU A 51 -36.77 16.02 15.69
C GLU A 51 -35.46 16.11 14.91
N PRO A 52 -34.64 17.16 15.11
CA PRO A 52 -33.35 17.34 14.45
C PRO A 52 -32.24 16.48 15.10
N THR A 53 -32.47 15.17 15.20
CA THR A 53 -31.56 14.20 15.84
C THR A 53 -30.71 13.42 14.83
N ASN A 54 -30.95 13.64 13.54
CA ASN A 54 -30.26 12.95 12.45
C ASN A 54 -28.91 13.59 12.10
N PHE A 55 -27.83 12.91 12.50
CA PHE A 55 -26.44 13.35 12.26
C PHE A 55 -25.67 12.43 11.31
N MET A 56 -26.35 11.74 10.38
CA MET A 56 -25.73 10.71 9.55
C MET A 56 -24.50 11.23 8.78
N ASN A 57 -24.62 12.39 8.12
CA ASN A 57 -23.50 12.97 7.36
C ASN A 57 -22.33 13.39 8.29
N ALA A 58 -22.62 13.88 9.49
CA ALA A 58 -21.58 14.20 10.48
C ALA A 58 -20.88 12.94 11.02
N LYS A 59 -21.61 11.84 11.23
CA LYS A 59 -21.05 10.54 11.64
C LYS A 59 -20.10 9.98 10.56
N TRP A 60 -20.47 10.08 9.28
CA TRP A 60 -19.60 9.70 8.17
C TRP A 60 -18.31 10.52 8.12
N ARG A 61 -18.39 11.85 8.28
CA ARG A 61 -17.20 12.72 8.37
C ARG A 61 -16.30 12.38 9.56
N MET A 62 -16.90 12.15 10.73
CA MET A 62 -16.16 11.72 11.92
C MET A 62 -15.40 10.41 11.66
N ALA A 63 -16.08 9.39 11.14
CA ALA A 63 -15.46 8.11 10.85
C ALA A 63 -14.36 8.22 9.78
N HIS A 64 -14.59 9.03 8.73
CA HIS A 64 -13.59 9.32 7.69
C HIS A 64 -12.32 9.93 8.30
N GLN A 65 -12.47 10.94 9.16
CA GLN A 65 -11.33 11.60 9.79
C GLN A 65 -10.56 10.65 10.72
N ILE A 66 -11.26 9.80 11.49
CA ILE A 66 -10.64 8.78 12.34
C ILE A 66 -9.83 7.79 11.49
N ALA A 67 -10.42 7.27 10.41
CA ALA A 67 -9.72 6.37 9.48
C ALA A 67 -8.49 7.05 8.83
N GLY A 68 -8.60 8.35 8.52
CA GLY A 68 -7.49 9.16 8.03
C GLY A 68 -6.33 9.25 9.03
N PHE A 69 -6.63 9.50 10.30
CA PHE A 69 -5.61 9.51 11.35
C PHE A 69 -4.97 8.13 11.57
N ILE A 70 -5.73 7.04 11.47
CA ILE A 70 -5.20 5.68 11.52
C ILE A 70 -4.23 5.44 10.34
N LEU A 71 -4.60 5.87 9.12
CA LEU A 71 -3.75 5.75 7.94
C LEU A 71 -2.43 6.53 8.12
N ILE A 72 -2.53 7.78 8.59
CA ILE A 72 -1.37 8.64 8.88
C ILE A 72 -0.44 7.98 9.91
N ALA A 73 -0.99 7.43 11.01
CA ALA A 73 -0.19 6.72 12.01
C ALA A 73 0.56 5.52 11.42
N CYS A 74 -0.10 4.75 10.53
CA CYS A 74 0.54 3.65 9.82
C CYS A 74 1.66 4.13 8.88
N PHE A 75 1.50 5.27 8.23
CA PHE A 75 2.52 5.85 7.36
C PHE A 75 3.74 6.32 8.15
N ILE A 76 3.52 7.01 9.28
CA ILE A 76 4.61 7.42 10.18
C ILE A 76 5.38 6.19 10.66
N PHE A 77 4.68 5.13 11.07
CA PHE A 77 5.33 3.88 11.46
C PHE A 77 6.11 3.23 10.31
N LYS A 78 5.56 3.21 9.09
CA LYS A 78 6.26 2.64 7.93
C LYS A 78 7.47 3.48 7.53
N LEU A 79 7.39 4.81 7.62
CA LEU A 79 8.52 5.71 7.38
C LEU A 79 9.62 5.49 8.42
N TYR A 80 9.24 5.33 9.70
CA TYR A 80 10.17 4.97 10.76
C TYR A 80 10.91 3.67 10.44
N LEU A 81 10.20 2.61 10.03
CA LEU A 81 10.84 1.36 9.61
C LEU A 81 11.75 1.58 8.39
N PHE A 82 11.27 2.29 7.37
CA PHE A 82 12.04 2.54 6.14
C PHE A 82 13.40 3.22 6.42
N ILE A 83 13.47 4.10 7.42
CA ILE A 83 14.70 4.82 7.79
C ILE A 83 15.58 4.03 8.77
N PHE A 84 14.99 3.44 9.82
CA PHE A 84 15.74 2.93 10.96
C PHE A 84 15.86 1.40 11.01
N ASP A 85 14.98 0.66 10.32
CA ASP A 85 15.01 -0.80 10.34
C ASP A 85 16.08 -1.35 9.37
N LYS A 86 16.93 -2.25 9.89
CA LYS A 86 18.00 -2.87 9.12
C LYS A 86 17.45 -3.76 8.01
N HIS A 87 16.29 -4.39 8.23
CA HIS A 87 15.65 -5.26 7.23
C HIS A 87 15.08 -4.46 6.06
N SER A 88 14.54 -3.28 6.35
CA SER A 88 14.04 -2.30 5.38
C SER A 88 15.14 -1.69 4.48
N ARG A 89 16.44 -1.88 4.76
CA ARG A 89 17.52 -1.42 3.87
C ARG A 89 17.45 -2.03 2.47
N LYS A 90 16.94 -3.25 2.32
CA LYS A 90 16.76 -3.85 1.00
C LYS A 90 15.76 -3.07 0.15
N GLU A 91 14.78 -2.39 0.78
CA GLU A 91 13.84 -1.50 0.11
C GLU A 91 14.56 -0.25 -0.44
N VAL A 92 15.46 0.34 0.36
CA VAL A 92 16.27 1.52 -0.02
C VAL A 92 17.15 1.23 -1.24
N VAL A 93 17.71 0.02 -1.36
CA VAL A 93 18.51 -0.36 -2.54
C VAL A 93 17.71 -0.27 -3.84
N SER A 94 16.39 -0.44 -3.77
CA SER A 94 15.48 -0.33 -4.93
C SER A 94 15.44 1.09 -5.53
N ILE A 95 15.89 2.11 -4.81
CA ILE A 95 16.04 3.49 -5.33
C ILE A 95 17.00 3.53 -6.52
N VAL A 96 18.06 2.70 -6.50
CA VAL A 96 19.04 2.65 -7.58
C VAL A 96 18.40 2.15 -8.88
N ASP A 97 17.52 1.15 -8.78
CA ASP A 97 16.79 0.62 -9.92
C ASP A 97 15.72 1.61 -10.40
N PHE A 98 15.08 2.34 -9.49
CA PHE A 98 14.10 3.38 -9.82
C PHE A 98 14.69 4.49 -10.70
N PHE A 99 15.93 4.91 -10.47
CA PHE A 99 16.59 5.93 -11.31
C PHE A 99 17.26 5.37 -12.57
N SER A 100 17.17 4.06 -12.85
CA SER A 100 17.81 3.45 -14.01
C SER A 100 16.84 3.28 -15.19
N PRO A 101 16.96 4.08 -16.27
CA PRO A 101 16.07 3.94 -17.43
C PRO A 101 16.18 2.57 -18.10
N LYS A 102 17.36 1.93 -18.02
CA LYS A 102 17.58 0.58 -18.54
C LYS A 102 16.70 -0.46 -17.84
N VAL A 103 16.58 -0.37 -16.50
CA VAL A 103 15.73 -1.29 -15.72
C VAL A 103 14.26 -1.01 -16.00
N TRP A 104 13.85 0.25 -16.13
CA TRP A 104 12.48 0.60 -16.55
C TRP A 104 12.09 -0.01 -17.90
N ILE A 105 12.92 0.15 -18.92
CA ILE A 105 12.66 -0.41 -20.26
C ILE A 105 12.58 -1.94 -20.18
N ALA A 106 13.49 -2.58 -19.47
CA ALA A 106 13.46 -4.04 -19.28
C ALA A 106 12.22 -4.50 -18.51
N GLN A 107 11.80 -3.76 -17.48
CA GLN A 107 10.61 -4.05 -16.69
C GLN A 107 9.33 -3.90 -17.52
N ILE A 108 9.22 -2.87 -18.35
CA ILE A 108 8.08 -2.67 -19.26
C ILE A 108 8.03 -3.80 -20.28
N LYS A 109 9.16 -4.16 -20.91
CA LYS A 109 9.22 -5.30 -21.83
C LYS A 109 8.80 -6.59 -21.14
N TYR A 110 9.27 -6.83 -19.91
CA TYR A 110 8.87 -8.00 -19.14
C TYR A 110 7.36 -8.06 -18.88
N TYR A 111 6.74 -6.95 -18.45
CA TYR A 111 5.30 -6.89 -18.22
C TYR A 111 4.45 -7.00 -19.50
N LEU A 112 5.01 -6.59 -20.65
CA LEU A 112 4.39 -6.78 -21.96
C LEU A 112 4.72 -8.15 -22.59
N PHE A 113 5.40 -9.04 -21.86
CA PHE A 113 5.84 -10.36 -22.35
C PHE A 113 6.79 -10.30 -23.57
N LEU A 114 7.53 -9.19 -23.72
CA LEU A 114 8.49 -8.93 -24.80
C LEU A 114 9.96 -9.19 -24.41
N GLY A 115 10.21 -9.69 -23.20
CA GLY A 115 11.57 -9.95 -22.72
C GLY A 115 11.61 -10.66 -21.35
N PRO A 116 12.80 -11.11 -20.91
CA PRO A 116 12.97 -11.79 -19.63
C PRO A 116 12.86 -10.81 -18.45
N HIS A 117 12.64 -11.36 -17.25
CA HIS A 117 12.60 -10.58 -16.01
C HIS A 117 13.95 -9.88 -15.76
N PRO A 118 13.97 -8.56 -15.50
CA PRO A 118 15.23 -7.84 -15.24
C PRO A 118 15.86 -8.29 -13.92
N HIS A 119 17.19 -8.29 -13.85
CA HIS A 119 17.87 -8.45 -12.57
C HIS A 119 17.76 -7.16 -11.75
N LEU A 120 17.08 -7.26 -10.61
CA LEU A 120 16.89 -6.15 -9.66
C LEU A 120 18.00 -6.19 -8.61
N LYS A 121 18.42 -5.00 -8.17
CA LYS A 121 19.34 -4.82 -7.03
C LYS A 121 18.58 -4.78 -5.72
N GLY A 122 17.37 -4.23 -5.73
CA GLY A 122 16.49 -4.12 -4.57
C GLY A 122 15.42 -5.20 -4.50
N VAL A 123 14.52 -5.06 -3.51
CA VAL A 123 13.33 -5.93 -3.37
C VAL A 123 12.19 -5.47 -4.26
N TYR A 124 12.14 -4.17 -4.57
CA TYR A 124 11.09 -3.60 -5.40
C TYR A 124 11.61 -3.34 -6.81
N ASN A 125 10.80 -3.68 -7.80
CA ASN A 125 11.05 -3.19 -9.15
C ASN A 125 10.72 -1.69 -9.25
N PRO A 126 11.18 -1.00 -10.31
CA PRO A 126 11.02 0.45 -10.42
C PRO A 126 9.55 0.91 -10.37
N LEU A 127 8.63 0.14 -10.97
CA LEU A 127 7.20 0.46 -10.96
C LEU A 127 6.60 0.32 -9.57
N GLN A 128 6.92 -0.76 -8.86
CA GLN A 128 6.50 -0.95 -7.46
C GLN A 128 7.01 0.17 -6.56
N PHE A 129 8.30 0.51 -6.69
CA PHE A 129 8.90 1.60 -5.92
C PHE A 129 8.20 2.94 -6.22
N ALA A 130 7.91 3.23 -7.48
CA ALA A 130 7.16 4.41 -7.89
C ALA A 130 5.79 4.46 -7.22
N SER A 131 5.02 3.38 -7.29
CA SER A 131 3.69 3.30 -6.66
C SER A 131 3.75 3.54 -5.15
N TYR A 132 4.74 2.97 -4.46
CA TYR A 132 4.91 3.23 -3.03
C TYR A 132 5.31 4.67 -2.75
N PHE A 133 6.27 5.23 -3.50
CA PHE A 133 6.72 6.60 -3.33
C PHE A 133 5.57 7.60 -3.47
N PHE A 134 4.80 7.51 -4.57
CA PHE A 134 3.66 8.39 -4.80
C PHE A 134 2.52 8.19 -3.81
N PHE A 135 2.36 6.98 -3.28
CA PHE A 135 1.33 6.71 -2.26
C PHE A 135 1.65 7.35 -0.90
N TYR A 136 2.93 7.57 -0.59
CA TYR A 136 3.35 8.22 0.66
C TYR A 136 3.58 9.74 0.53
N LEU A 137 3.59 10.28 -0.70
CA LEU A 137 3.71 11.72 -0.98
C LEU A 137 2.34 12.41 -0.88
#